data_AF-A0A2S0N5R5-F1
#
_entry.id   AF-A0A2S0N5R5-F1
#
_cell.length_a   1.000
_cell.length_b   1.000
_cell.length_c   1.000
_cell.angle_alpha   90.00
_cell.angle_beta   90.00
_cell.angle_gamma   90.00
#
_symmetry.space_group_name_H-M   'P 1'
#
loop_
_entity.id
_entity.type
_entity.pdbx_description
1 polymer ?
#
loop_
_entity_poly.entity_id
_entity_poly.type
_entity_poly.pdbx_seq_one_letter_code
_entity_poly.pdbx_strand_id
1 'polypeptide(L)'
;MSKQISAKELAEIVTKLLTKDSGELDDSAIFSSFMTEIANVICNHCGGEVKNPASPLDEVWYVGIHGNDSLPDAFGGIWREYDPDGELTNKSDLLDPEA
;
A
#
# COMPACT_ATOMS: atom_id res chain seq x y z
N MET A 1 16.16 0.49 -27.93
CA MET A 1 16.43 -0.83 -27.33
C MET A 1 15.70 -0.88 -26.00
N SER A 2 14.83 -1.86 -25.79
CA SER A 2 14.14 -2.06 -24.51
C SER A 2 14.94 -3.07 -23.68
N LYS A 3 15.25 -2.71 -22.42
CA LYS A 3 15.63 -3.70 -21.42
C LYS A 3 14.35 -4.28 -20.81
N GLN A 4 14.33 -5.59 -20.59
CA GLN A 4 13.33 -6.26 -19.76
C GLN A 4 13.92 -6.47 -18.38
N ILE A 5 13.09 -6.37 -17.35
CA ILE A 5 13.44 -6.71 -15.96
C ILE A 5 12.49 -7.80 -15.49
N SER A 6 12.99 -8.69 -14.64
CA SER A 6 12.21 -9.74 -13.99
C SER A 6 11.41 -9.21 -12.81
N ALA A 7 10.41 -9.97 -12.36
CA ALA A 7 9.64 -9.63 -11.16
C ALA A 7 10.52 -9.47 -9.91
N LYS A 8 11.57 -10.31 -9.80
CA LYS A 8 12.54 -10.25 -8.72
C LYS A 8 13.32 -8.93 -8.75
N GLU A 9 13.84 -8.56 -9.92
CA GLU A 9 14.58 -7.29 -10.09
C GLU A 9 13.70 -6.08 -9.80
N LEU A 10 12.43 -6.10 -10.24
CA LEU A 10 11.49 -5.04 -9.92
C LEU A 10 11.24 -4.91 -8.41
N ALA A 11 11.02 -6.03 -7.71
CA ALA A 11 10.82 -6.02 -6.25
C ALA A 11 12.06 -5.50 -5.50
N GLU A 12 13.26 -5.87 -5.94
CA GLU A 12 14.52 -5.37 -5.37
C GLU A 12 14.68 -3.85 -5.57
N ILE A 13 14.33 -3.33 -6.75
CA ILE A 13 14.37 -1.89 -7.03
C ILE A 13 13.38 -1.14 -6.15
N VAL A 14 12.12 -1.60 -6.08
CA VAL A 14 11.10 -0.97 -5.24
C VAL A 14 11.51 -0.97 -3.77
N THR A 15 12.07 -2.08 -3.28
CA THR A 15 12.56 -2.17 -1.90
C THR A 15 13.64 -1.13 -1.63
N LYS A 16 14.68 -1.04 -2.48
CA LYS A 16 15.77 -0.07 -2.33
C LYS A 16 15.30 1.38 -2.34
N LEU A 17 14.32 1.69 -3.19
CA LEU A 17 13.74 3.02 -3.29
C LEU A 17 12.92 3.37 -2.03
N LEU A 18 12.16 2.41 -1.48
CA LEU A 18 11.36 2.62 -0.28
C LEU A 18 12.17 2.63 1.03
N THR A 19 13.30 1.90 1.10
CA THR A 19 14.18 1.91 2.29
C THR A 19 15.18 3.08 2.31
N LYS A 20 15.10 4.00 1.32
CA LYS A 20 16.00 5.15 1.15
C LYS A 20 17.49 4.80 1.03
N ASP A 21 17.83 3.54 0.74
CA ASP A 21 19.21 3.10 0.55
C ASP A 21 19.81 3.57 -0.80
N SER A 22 18.98 4.04 -1.74
CA SER A 22 19.43 4.45 -3.08
C SER A 22 19.87 5.91 -3.19
N GLY A 23 19.36 6.82 -2.35
CA GLY A 23 19.52 8.28 -2.53
C GLY A 23 18.90 8.83 -3.83
N GLU A 24 18.11 8.04 -4.57
CA GLU A 24 17.51 8.48 -5.84
C GLU A 24 16.21 9.29 -5.64
N LEU A 25 15.58 9.12 -4.48
CA LEU A 25 14.36 9.82 -4.06
C LEU A 25 14.68 10.76 -2.89
N ASP A 26 15.60 11.70 -3.11
CA ASP A 26 16.04 12.66 -2.09
C ASP A 26 14.95 13.71 -1.77
N ASP A 27 14.01 13.93 -2.68
CA ASP A 27 12.88 14.83 -2.46
C ASP A 27 11.73 14.11 -1.75
N SER A 28 11.30 14.67 -0.61
CA SER A 28 10.25 14.08 0.22
C SER A 28 8.88 14.05 -0.48
N ALA A 29 8.58 15.00 -1.36
CA ALA A 29 7.33 15.00 -2.13
C ALA A 29 7.35 13.92 -3.22
N ILE A 30 8.51 13.71 -3.87
CA ILE A 30 8.67 12.61 -4.84
C ILE A 30 8.57 11.26 -4.13
N PHE A 31 9.22 11.10 -2.97
CA PHE A 31 9.12 9.89 -2.17
C PHE A 31 7.67 9.60 -1.74
N SER A 32 6.96 10.62 -1.26
CA SER A 32 5.52 10.55 -0.94
C SER A 32 4.69 10.05 -2.12
N SER A 33 4.86 10.66 -3.30
CA SER A 33 4.13 10.27 -4.52
C SER A 33 4.44 8.83 -4.92
N PHE A 34 5.73 8.45 -4.93
CA PHE A 34 6.17 7.13 -5.33
C PHE A 34 5.61 6.02 -4.42
N MET A 35 5.70 6.19 -3.09
CA MET A 35 5.15 5.23 -2.14
C MET A 35 3.62 5.13 -2.27
N THR A 36 2.94 6.26 -2.47
CA THR A 36 1.48 6.31 -2.68
C THR A 36 1.07 5.59 -3.98
N GLU A 37 1.82 5.78 -5.06
CA GLU A 37 1.57 5.14 -6.35
C GLU A 37 1.74 3.62 -6.28
N ILE A 38 2.77 3.12 -5.58
CA ILE A 38 2.94 1.68 -5.35
C ILE A 38 1.74 1.13 -4.56
N ALA A 39 1.33 1.81 -3.49
CA ALA A 39 0.17 1.40 -2.71
C ALA A 39 -1.10 1.34 -3.57
N ASN A 40 -1.31 2.32 -4.46
CA ASN A 40 -2.41 2.34 -5.41
C ASN A 40 -2.36 1.16 -6.39
N VAL A 41 -1.19 0.81 -6.92
CA VAL A 41 -1.04 -0.37 -7.80
C VAL A 41 -1.47 -1.63 -7.07
N ILE A 42 -1.04 -1.82 -5.83
CA ILE A 42 -1.44 -2.99 -5.03
C ILE A 42 -2.94 -2.96 -4.77
N CYS A 43 -3.50 -1.83 -4.33
CA CYS A 43 -4.94 -1.66 -4.09
C CYS A 43 -5.78 -2.00 -5.34
N ASN A 44 -5.35 -1.55 -6.52
CA ASN A 44 -6.05 -1.78 -7.79
C ASN A 44 -6.08 -3.26 -8.21
N HIS A 45 -5.10 -4.06 -7.78
CA HIS A 45 -4.97 -5.47 -8.17
C HIS A 45 -5.37 -6.47 -7.07
N CYS A 46 -5.21 -6.09 -5.81
CA CYS A 46 -5.40 -6.96 -4.65
C CYS A 46 -6.58 -6.54 -3.77
N GLY A 47 -7.25 -5.43 -4.10
CA GLY A 47 -8.28 -4.82 -3.28
C GLY A 47 -7.71 -3.87 -2.22
N GLY A 48 -8.56 -2.99 -1.73
CA GLY A 48 -8.22 -1.84 -0.90
C GLY A 48 -8.27 -0.51 -1.66
N GLU A 49 -8.18 0.59 -0.91
CA GLU A 49 -8.20 1.95 -1.42
C GLU A 49 -7.24 2.81 -0.60
N VAL A 50 -6.37 3.57 -1.26
CA VAL A 50 -5.54 4.57 -0.60
C VAL A 50 -6.40 5.75 -0.19
N LYS A 51 -6.51 6.01 1.12
CA LYS A 51 -7.26 7.16 1.68
C LYS A 51 -6.37 8.34 1.97
N ASN A 52 -5.19 8.06 2.54
CA ASN A 52 -4.22 9.09 2.91
C ASN A 52 -2.93 8.85 2.14
N PRO A 53 -2.45 9.84 1.36
CA PRO A 53 -1.14 9.77 0.71
C PRO A 53 -0.03 9.48 1.72
N ALA A 54 1.07 8.91 1.24
CA ALA A 54 2.22 8.60 2.06
C ALA A 54 2.75 9.87 2.73
N SER A 55 2.83 9.85 4.06
CA SER A 55 3.31 10.98 4.85
C SER A 55 4.29 10.51 5.92
N PRO A 56 5.28 11.34 6.28
CA PRO A 56 6.20 11.00 7.34
C PRO A 56 5.53 11.19 8.70
N LEU A 57 5.69 10.20 9.57
CA LEU A 57 5.46 10.31 11.00
C LEU A 57 6.80 9.98 11.68
N ASP A 58 7.43 11.02 12.23
CA ASP A 58 8.82 11.01 12.68
C ASP A 58 9.79 10.55 11.56
N GLU A 59 10.52 9.47 11.76
CA GLU A 59 11.49 8.92 10.80
C GLU A 59 10.89 7.87 9.86
N VAL A 60 9.63 7.48 10.05
CA VAL A 60 8.97 6.40 9.31
C VAL A 60 7.87 6.98 8.42
N TRP A 61 7.74 6.43 7.22
CA TRP A 61 6.71 6.83 6.27
C TRP A 61 5.54 5.86 6.28
N TYR A 62 4.33 6.40 6.27
CA TYR A 62 3.09 5.62 6.31
C TYR A 62 2.15 6.07 5.21
N VAL A 63 1.48 5.11 4.58
CA VAL A 63 0.38 5.34 3.64
C VAL A 63 -0.90 4.77 4.27
N GLY A 64 -1.98 5.56 4.25
CA GLY A 64 -3.26 5.14 4.82
C GLY A 64 -4.09 4.38 3.80
N ILE A 65 -4.39 3.11 4.09
CA ILE A 65 -5.15 2.21 3.22
C ILE A 65 -6.40 1.75 3.97
N HIS A 66 -7.55 1.75 3.29
CA HIS A 66 -8.78 1.10 3.76
C HIS A 66 -9.12 -0.09 2.88
N GLY A 67 -9.88 -1.03 3.41
CA GLY A 67 -10.51 -2.08 2.63
C GLY A 67 -11.64 -1.55 1.74
N ASN A 68 -11.94 -2.30 0.69
CA ASN A 68 -13.08 -2.08 -0.18
C ASN A 68 -13.69 -3.42 -0.63
N ASP A 69 -14.80 -3.36 -1.35
CA ASP A 69 -15.53 -4.54 -1.85
C ASP A 69 -14.73 -5.42 -2.82
N SER A 70 -13.59 -4.92 -3.32
CA SER A 70 -12.68 -5.67 -4.19
C SER A 70 -11.69 -6.54 -3.41
N LEU A 71 -11.72 -6.51 -2.07
CA LEU A 71 -10.89 -7.40 -1.26
C LEU A 71 -11.34 -8.86 -1.44
N PRO A 72 -10.41 -9.77 -1.78
CA PRO A 72 -10.74 -11.17 -2.08
C PRO A 72 -11.18 -11.98 -0.84
N ASP A 73 -10.99 -11.43 0.36
CA ASP A 73 -11.31 -12.09 1.62
C ASP A 73 -11.89 -11.08 2.62
N ALA A 74 -12.92 -11.48 3.36
CA ALA A 74 -13.55 -10.65 4.41
C ALA A 74 -12.57 -10.31 5.56
N PHE A 75 -11.41 -10.96 5.57
CA PHE A 75 -10.32 -10.74 6.53
C PHE A 75 -9.23 -9.78 6.05
N GLY A 76 -9.40 -9.06 4.93
CA GLY A 76 -8.47 -7.97 4.54
C GLY A 76 -7.39 -8.34 3.50
N GLY A 77 -7.44 -9.51 2.88
CA GLY A 77 -6.55 -9.89 1.78
C GLY A 77 -5.05 -9.84 2.13
N ILE A 78 -4.22 -9.31 1.22
CA ILE A 78 -2.77 -9.17 1.43
C ILE A 78 -2.40 -8.21 2.57
N TRP A 79 -3.34 -7.33 2.94
CA TRP A 79 -3.15 -6.34 3.98
C TRP A 79 -3.39 -6.89 5.38
N ARG A 80 -4.00 -8.08 5.52
CA ARG A 80 -4.35 -8.70 6.80
C ARG A 80 -3.19 -8.78 7.80
N GLU A 81 -2.00 -9.12 7.32
CA GLU A 81 -0.81 -9.25 8.18
C GLU A 81 -0.24 -7.89 8.62
N TYR A 82 -0.70 -6.80 8.00
CA TYR A 82 -0.30 -5.42 8.25
C TYR A 82 -1.39 -4.58 8.93
N ASP A 83 -2.53 -5.20 9.28
CA ASP A 83 -3.66 -4.59 9.99
C ASP A 83 -3.93 -5.33 11.30
N PRO A 84 -3.07 -5.17 12.31
CA PRO A 84 -3.23 -5.87 13.59
C PRO A 84 -4.48 -5.43 14.36
N ASP A 85 -4.98 -4.22 14.09
CA ASP A 85 -6.12 -3.62 14.79
C ASP A 85 -7.46 -3.89 14.09
N GLY A 86 -7.43 -4.39 12.84
CA GLY A 86 -8.62 -4.74 12.07
C GLY A 86 -9.40 -3.52 11.59
N GLU A 87 -8.72 -2.42 11.28
CA GLU A 87 -9.33 -1.16 10.83
C GLU A 87 -9.54 -1.11 9.30
N LEU A 88 -9.00 -2.08 8.55
CA LEU A 88 -9.21 -2.15 7.10
C LEU A 88 -10.68 -2.35 6.74
N THR A 89 -11.42 -3.12 7.54
CA THR A 89 -12.86 -3.29 7.35
C THR A 89 -13.58 -2.41 8.35
N ASN A 90 -14.47 -1.53 7.85
CA ASN A 90 -15.32 -0.76 8.75
C ASN A 90 -16.20 -1.76 9.49
N LYS A 91 -16.05 -1.88 10.82
CA LYS A 91 -16.85 -2.80 11.66
C LYS A 91 -18.37 -2.62 11.48
N SER A 92 -18.80 -1.50 10.89
CA SER A 92 -20.19 -1.25 10.49
C SER A 92 -20.69 -2.17 9.37
N ASP A 93 -19.84 -2.66 8.46
CA ASP A 93 -20.27 -3.52 7.35
C ASP A 93 -20.43 -5.00 7.77
N LEU A 94 -19.95 -5.35 8.97
CA LEU A 94 -20.08 -6.68 9.57
C LEU A 94 -21.26 -6.79 10.56
N LEU A 95 -22.01 -5.70 10.80
CA LEU A 95 -23.07 -5.65 11.80
C LEU A 95 -24.50 -5.58 11.23
N ASP A 96 -24.68 -5.62 9.92
CA ASP A 96 -26.02 -5.72 9.32
C ASP A 96 -26.26 -7.10 8.67
N PRO A 97 -26.68 -8.12 9.46
CA PRO A 97 -27.20 -9.37 8.91
C PRO A 97 -28.66 -9.30 8.44
N GLU A 98 -29.36 -8.15 8.47
CA GLU A 98 -30.75 -8.05 7.98
C GLU A 98 -31.07 -6.68 7.36
N ALA A 99 -31.08 -6.62 6.02
CA ALA A 99 -31.87 -5.67 5.22
C ALA A 99 -32.53 -6.40 4.04
#